data_AF-A0A956TN93-F1
#
_entry.id   AF-A0A956TN93-F1
#
_cell.length_a   1.000
_cell.length_b   1.000
_cell.length_c   1.000
_cell.angle_alpha   90.00
_cell.angle_beta   90.00
_cell.angle_gamma   90.00
#
_symmetry.space_group_name_H-M   'P 1'
#
loop_
_entity.id
_entity.type
_entity.pdbx_description
1 polymer ?
#
loop_
_entity_poly.entity_id
_entity_poly.type
_entity_poly.pdbx_seq_one_letter_code
_entity_poly.pdbx_strand_id
1 'polypeptide(L)'
;LKHALPNDLVILYFGTRYIPTADGQDLRLCFYEADSASPETGTIKLKETLAELRRRIQSPYILAILDISPADEKAGSPSLDQAIFQKIADETHTSIFAASQPGSISYPSSVANSSFFVASLLDGLKSGAGEMDLATVAQYVSQSVGAQVHNVLGKSQDPVLAVPHDAREILAIAPGAPVKSSHPEHVRIGHPLDKMPEVKARLEAKERLRAQQAAARQAESAPEPEPEPEPEPEDDEDVADVDFGPYMAKMKRDIQARWTPPKGFNQKTVVAVFSITRDGKIVDPAIVDGSGDPKVDQSAMEALKAASPLDPLPKGSPPYVQIRYLFDWKVSKN
;
A
#
# COMPACT_ATOMS: atom_id res chain seq x y z
N LEU A 1 -7.86 -4.81 24.77
CA LEU A 1 -9.19 -4.18 24.99
C LEU A 1 -9.69 -4.24 26.44
N LYS A 2 -9.48 -5.31 27.22
CA LYS A 2 -9.89 -5.42 28.64
C LYS A 2 -9.35 -4.34 29.62
N HIS A 3 -8.45 -3.46 29.16
CA HIS A 3 -7.80 -2.43 29.98
C HIS A 3 -8.25 -1.01 29.64
N ALA A 4 -9.15 -0.82 28.66
CA ALA A 4 -9.67 0.51 28.34
C ALA A 4 -10.55 1.02 29.48
N LEU A 5 -10.19 2.18 30.03
CA LEU A 5 -10.96 2.87 31.07
C LEU A 5 -12.19 3.57 30.47
N PRO A 6 -13.20 3.92 31.27
CA PRO A 6 -14.43 4.56 30.77
C PRO A 6 -14.25 5.87 29.98
N ASN A 7 -13.13 6.58 30.15
CA ASN A 7 -12.86 7.84 29.45
C ASN A 7 -11.77 7.72 28.38
N ASP A 8 -11.25 6.51 28.12
CA ASP A 8 -10.23 6.31 27.10
C ASP A 8 -10.85 6.37 25.70
N LEU A 9 -10.19 7.04 24.75
CA LEU A 9 -10.53 6.87 23.33
C LEU A 9 -10.01 5.51 22.84
N VAL A 10 -10.91 4.66 22.37
CA VAL A 10 -10.57 3.37 21.77
C VAL A 10 -10.58 3.48 20.26
N ILE A 11 -9.43 3.27 19.63
CA ILE A 11 -9.29 3.30 18.17
C ILE A 11 -9.18 1.87 17.64
N LEU A 12 -10.03 1.55 16.67
CA LEU A 12 -9.97 0.33 15.87
C LEU A 12 -9.59 0.72 14.45
N TYR A 13 -8.57 0.10 13.88
CA TYR A 13 -8.14 0.39 12.50
C TYR A 13 -8.32 -0.83 11.63
N PHE A 14 -9.01 -0.66 10.50
CA PHE A 14 -9.23 -1.70 9.50
C PHE A 14 -8.68 -1.22 8.14
N GLY A 15 -7.66 -1.91 7.63
CA GLY A 15 -7.08 -1.67 6.31
C GLY A 15 -7.24 -2.90 5.43
N THR A 16 -8.32 -2.98 4.65
CA THR A 16 -8.65 -4.18 3.85
C THR A 16 -9.70 -3.91 2.76
N ARG A 17 -10.12 -4.92 2.01
CA ARG A 17 -11.25 -4.86 1.09
C ARG A 17 -12.55 -5.28 1.76
N TYR A 18 -13.69 -4.91 1.18
CA TYR A 18 -14.99 -5.34 1.71
C TYR A 18 -15.97 -5.77 0.62
N ILE A 19 -16.96 -6.58 1.02
CA ILE A 19 -18.09 -6.99 0.20
C ILE A 19 -19.38 -6.62 0.96
N PRO A 20 -20.35 -5.89 0.37
CA PRO A 20 -21.64 -5.65 1.01
C PRO A 20 -22.36 -6.97 1.32
N THR A 21 -23.11 -7.04 2.41
CA THR A 21 -24.02 -8.16 2.64
C THR A 21 -25.19 -8.14 1.66
N ALA A 22 -25.82 -9.30 1.43
CA ALA A 22 -26.91 -9.43 0.46
C ALA A 22 -28.14 -8.54 0.78
N ASP A 23 -28.37 -8.23 2.05
CA ASP A 23 -29.41 -7.30 2.52
C ASP A 23 -28.99 -5.81 2.45
N GLY A 24 -27.73 -5.54 2.13
CA GLY A 24 -27.15 -4.19 2.08
C GLY A 24 -27.08 -3.48 3.43
N GLN A 25 -27.27 -4.18 4.56
CA GLN A 25 -27.30 -3.57 5.90
C GLN A 25 -25.97 -3.68 6.66
N ASP A 26 -24.96 -4.33 6.08
CA ASP A 26 -23.66 -4.56 6.69
C ASP A 26 -22.57 -4.73 5.62
N LEU A 27 -21.31 -4.71 6.05
CA LEU A 27 -20.13 -4.90 5.23
C LEU A 27 -19.33 -6.10 5.75
N ARG A 28 -18.99 -7.03 4.87
CA ARG A 28 -18.03 -8.09 5.15
C ARG A 28 -16.64 -7.58 4.87
N LEU A 29 -15.85 -7.35 5.92
CA LEU A 29 -14.44 -7.05 5.80
C LEU A 29 -13.69 -8.33 5.42
N CYS A 30 -12.99 -8.28 4.30
CA CYS A 30 -12.21 -9.39 3.81
C CYS A 30 -10.95 -9.54 4.64
N PHE A 31 -10.63 -10.75 5.06
CA PHE A 31 -9.27 -11.13 5.40
C PHE A 31 -8.66 -11.85 4.21
N TYR A 32 -7.35 -11.99 4.23
CA TYR A 32 -6.53 -12.61 3.19
C TYR A 32 -7.28 -13.67 2.36
N GLU A 33 -7.43 -13.43 1.04
CA GLU A 33 -8.08 -14.34 0.08
C GLU A 33 -9.55 -14.68 0.35
N ALA A 34 -10.37 -13.72 0.79
CA ALA A 34 -11.82 -13.88 0.63
C ALA A 34 -12.13 -14.02 -0.87
N ASP A 35 -12.44 -15.24 -1.32
CA ASP A 35 -12.99 -15.49 -2.64
C ASP A 35 -14.41 -14.91 -2.66
N SER A 36 -14.70 -14.08 -3.66
CA SER A 36 -16.05 -13.56 -3.92
C SER A 36 -17.09 -14.69 -4.03
N ALA A 37 -16.67 -15.91 -4.37
CA ALA A 37 -17.54 -17.08 -4.47
C ALA A 37 -17.88 -17.76 -3.12
N SER A 38 -17.17 -17.44 -2.03
CA SER A 38 -17.41 -18.05 -0.70
C SER A 38 -17.14 -17.06 0.46
N PRO A 39 -17.94 -15.98 0.57
CA PRO A 39 -17.71 -14.89 1.53
C PRO A 39 -17.89 -15.29 3.01
N GLU A 40 -18.41 -16.48 3.29
CA GLU A 40 -18.57 -17.03 4.64
C GLU A 40 -17.22 -17.36 5.30
N THR A 41 -16.22 -17.76 4.51
CA THR A 41 -14.89 -18.12 5.01
C THR A 41 -13.91 -16.99 4.71
N GLY A 42 -13.22 -16.48 5.74
CA GLY A 42 -12.22 -15.42 5.57
C GLY A 42 -12.80 -14.01 5.49
N THR A 43 -14.02 -13.77 5.96
CA THR A 43 -14.53 -12.41 6.21
C THR A 43 -15.06 -12.28 7.63
N ILE A 44 -15.16 -11.03 8.12
CA ILE A 44 -15.99 -10.70 9.28
C ILE A 44 -16.99 -9.61 8.92
N LYS A 45 -18.16 -9.65 9.55
CA LYS A 45 -19.15 -8.60 9.43
C LYS A 45 -18.78 -7.39 10.30
N LEU A 46 -18.68 -6.22 9.69
CA LEU A 46 -18.29 -4.98 10.37
C LEU A 46 -19.28 -4.63 11.47
N LYS A 47 -20.57 -4.53 11.16
CA LYS A 47 -21.61 -4.14 12.12
C LYS A 47 -21.68 -5.11 13.29
N GLU A 48 -21.69 -6.41 13.02
CA GLU A 48 -21.69 -7.45 14.06
C GLU A 48 -20.44 -7.33 14.95
N THR A 49 -19.27 -7.13 14.35
CA THR A 49 -18.00 -6.96 15.08
C THR A 49 -18.04 -5.73 15.99
N LEU A 50 -18.48 -4.58 15.47
CA LEU A 50 -18.58 -3.35 16.26
C LEU A 50 -19.61 -3.49 17.39
N ALA A 51 -20.76 -4.13 17.15
CA ALA A 51 -21.76 -4.40 18.18
C ALA A 51 -21.22 -5.30 19.31
N GLU A 52 -20.45 -6.35 18.97
CA GLU A 52 -19.80 -7.23 19.95
C GLU A 52 -18.74 -6.48 20.77
N LEU A 53 -17.94 -5.63 20.11
CA LEU A 53 -16.92 -4.82 20.77
C LEU A 53 -17.55 -3.78 21.70
N ARG A 54 -18.60 -3.10 21.27
CA ARG A 54 -19.35 -2.11 22.07
C ARG A 54 -19.86 -2.71 23.38
N ARG A 55 -20.31 -3.97 23.36
CA ARG A 55 -20.78 -4.69 24.56
C ARG A 55 -19.67 -5.06 25.55
N ARG A 56 -18.41 -5.06 25.11
CA ARG A 56 -17.24 -5.49 25.90
C ARG A 56 -16.35 -4.33 26.36
N ILE A 57 -16.50 -3.16 25.77
CA ILE A 57 -15.71 -1.96 26.04
C ILE A 57 -16.54 -1.01 26.91
N GLN A 58 -15.98 -0.59 28.05
CA GLN A 58 -16.65 0.33 28.97
C GLN A 58 -16.68 1.77 28.45
N SER A 59 -15.64 2.19 27.73
CA SER A 59 -15.60 3.51 27.11
C SER A 59 -16.70 3.66 26.06
N PRO A 60 -17.46 4.76 26.07
CA PRO A 60 -18.39 5.10 24.99
C PRO A 60 -17.65 5.64 23.76
N TYR A 61 -16.37 6.03 23.91
CA TYR A 61 -15.57 6.66 22.86
C TYR A 61 -14.84 5.60 22.03
N ILE A 62 -15.58 4.96 21.14
CA ILE A 62 -15.02 3.99 20.18
C ILE A 62 -15.04 4.62 18.79
N LEU A 63 -13.86 4.70 18.17
CA LEU A 63 -13.66 5.17 16.80
C LEU A 63 -13.11 4.03 15.94
N ALA A 64 -13.90 3.58 14.96
CA ALA A 64 -13.47 2.67 13.92
C ALA A 64 -12.99 3.45 12.69
N ILE A 65 -11.70 3.36 12.40
CA ILE A 65 -11.07 3.95 11.23
C ILE A 65 -11.05 2.90 10.12
N LEU A 66 -11.70 3.20 9.00
CA LEU A 66 -11.89 2.28 7.89
C LEU A 66 -11.12 2.78 6.66
N ASP A 67 -9.90 2.28 6.46
CA ASP A 67 -9.16 2.45 5.21
C ASP A 67 -9.46 1.26 4.28
N ILE A 68 -10.69 1.24 3.78
CA ILE A 68 -11.24 0.09 3.04
C ILE A 68 -11.72 0.45 1.64
N SER A 69 -11.83 -0.55 0.76
CA SER A 69 -12.39 -0.40 -0.59
C SER A 69 -13.20 -1.63 -1.02
N PRO A 70 -14.21 -1.50 -1.89
CA PRO A 70 -14.95 -2.64 -2.42
C PRO A 70 -14.02 -3.70 -3.00
N ALA A 71 -14.27 -4.99 -2.75
CA ALA A 71 -13.43 -6.07 -3.29
C ALA A 71 -13.55 -6.20 -4.81
N ASP A 72 -14.74 -5.97 -5.37
CA ASP A 72 -14.98 -5.91 -6.81
C ASP A 72 -15.12 -4.45 -7.26
N GLU A 73 -14.25 -4.03 -8.17
CA GLU A 73 -14.24 -2.67 -8.73
C GLU A 73 -15.15 -2.53 -9.95
N LYS A 74 -15.59 -3.64 -10.56
CA LYS A 74 -16.35 -3.70 -11.83
C LYS A 74 -17.78 -4.19 -11.68
N ALA A 75 -18.09 -5.04 -10.69
CA ALA A 75 -19.47 -5.29 -10.32
C ALA A 75 -20.01 -3.98 -9.77
N GLY A 76 -20.82 -3.28 -10.57
CA GLY A 76 -21.59 -2.13 -10.09
C GLY A 76 -22.22 -2.54 -8.78
N SER A 77 -21.69 -2.00 -7.67
CA SER A 77 -22.16 -2.39 -6.35
C SER A 77 -23.67 -2.17 -6.37
N PRO A 78 -24.51 -3.16 -6.00
CA PRO A 78 -25.93 -2.89 -5.82
C PRO A 78 -25.99 -1.66 -4.92
N SER A 79 -26.70 -0.62 -5.36
CA SER A 79 -26.69 0.75 -4.83
C SER A 79 -26.44 0.76 -3.32
N LEU A 80 -25.15 0.81 -2.93
CA LEU A 80 -24.79 0.69 -1.53
C LEU A 80 -25.32 1.96 -0.90
N ASP A 81 -26.12 1.80 0.14
CA ASP A 81 -26.75 2.93 0.80
C ASP A 81 -25.65 3.93 1.20
N GLN A 82 -25.74 5.16 0.69
CA GLN A 82 -24.76 6.19 0.95
C GLN A 82 -24.73 6.58 2.44
N ALA A 83 -25.77 6.23 3.20
CA ALA A 83 -25.84 6.39 4.64
C ALA A 83 -25.38 5.15 5.43
N ILE A 84 -24.88 4.08 4.80
CA ILE A 84 -24.56 2.81 5.49
C ILE A 84 -23.61 3.01 6.68
N PHE A 85 -22.57 3.83 6.55
CA PHE A 85 -21.66 4.09 7.67
C PHE A 85 -22.37 4.79 8.84
N GLN A 86 -23.27 5.73 8.56
CA GLN A 86 -24.07 6.39 9.59
C GLN A 86 -25.04 5.41 10.26
N LYS A 87 -25.72 4.57 9.50
CA LYS A 87 -26.61 3.52 10.03
C LYS A 87 -25.87 2.53 10.92
N ILE A 88 -24.72 2.02 10.47
CA ILE A 88 -23.87 1.14 11.28
C ILE A 88 -23.41 1.86 12.55
N ALA A 89 -23.01 3.13 12.45
CA ALA A 89 -22.59 3.89 13.61
C ALA A 89 -23.72 4.01 14.65
N ASP A 90 -24.92 4.42 14.22
CA ASP A 90 -26.08 4.56 15.10
C ASP A 90 -26.51 3.20 15.70
N GLU A 91 -26.54 2.12 14.93
CA GLU A 91 -26.93 0.78 15.41
C GLU A 91 -25.91 0.15 16.37
N THR A 92 -24.63 0.50 16.24
CA THR A 92 -23.53 -0.09 17.03
C THR A 92 -23.01 0.83 18.13
N HIS A 93 -23.55 2.05 18.22
CA HIS A 93 -23.06 3.11 19.11
C HIS A 93 -21.53 3.28 19.03
N THR A 94 -21.00 3.21 17.81
CA THR A 94 -19.56 3.29 17.51
C THR A 94 -19.34 4.29 16.39
N SER A 95 -18.43 5.24 16.58
CA SER A 95 -18.11 6.22 15.53
C SER A 95 -17.26 5.58 14.44
N ILE A 96 -17.47 6.00 13.20
CA ILE A 96 -16.76 5.49 12.03
C ILE A 96 -16.09 6.66 11.30
N PHE A 97 -14.81 6.53 11.00
CA PHE A 97 -14.11 7.43 10.08
C PHE A 97 -13.59 6.62 8.88
N ALA A 98 -14.33 6.67 7.78
CA ALA A 98 -14.01 5.93 6.56
C ALA A 98 -13.21 6.78 5.57
N ALA A 99 -12.27 6.14 4.88
CA ALA A 99 -11.36 6.78 3.93
C ALA A 99 -12.04 7.28 2.66
N SER A 100 -13.23 6.77 2.34
CA SER A 100 -13.99 7.11 1.14
C SER A 100 -15.49 6.90 1.37
N GLN A 101 -16.32 7.48 0.50
CA GLN A 101 -17.76 7.23 0.46
C GLN A 101 -18.08 5.73 0.26
N PRO A 102 -19.27 5.25 0.68
CA PRO A 102 -19.71 3.89 0.40
C PRO A 102 -19.65 3.57 -1.10
N GLY A 103 -18.91 2.52 -1.44
CA GLY A 103 -18.72 2.06 -2.83
C GLY A 103 -17.57 2.73 -3.56
N SER A 104 -16.94 3.75 -2.96
CA SER A 104 -15.77 4.43 -3.53
C SER A 104 -14.46 3.78 -3.12
N ILE A 105 -13.38 4.14 -3.82
CA ILE A 105 -12.04 3.60 -3.60
C ILE A 105 -11.24 4.52 -2.67
N SER A 106 -10.45 3.92 -1.77
CA SER A 106 -9.37 4.58 -1.06
C SER A 106 -8.06 4.36 -1.83
N TYR A 107 -7.42 5.45 -2.28
CA TYR A 107 -6.24 5.36 -3.14
C TYR A 107 -4.93 5.31 -2.33
N PRO A 108 -3.95 4.49 -2.78
CA PRO A 108 -2.60 4.55 -2.24
C PRO A 108 -1.99 5.93 -2.55
N SER A 109 -1.26 6.49 -1.58
CA SER A 109 -0.49 7.71 -1.77
C SER A 109 0.71 7.44 -2.66
N SER A 110 1.00 8.37 -3.58
CA SER A 110 2.24 8.35 -4.37
C SER A 110 3.43 8.94 -3.61
N VAL A 111 3.19 9.65 -2.50
CA VAL A 111 4.21 10.38 -1.73
C VAL A 111 4.47 9.78 -0.35
N ALA A 112 3.66 8.81 0.08
CA ALA A 112 3.79 8.14 1.37
C ALA A 112 3.61 6.62 1.20
N ASN A 113 4.22 5.84 2.09
CA ASN A 113 4.05 4.38 2.15
C ASN A 113 2.70 3.97 2.79
N SER A 114 1.61 4.67 2.44
CA SER A 114 0.25 4.47 2.97
C SER A 114 -0.79 5.00 1.99
N SER A 115 -2.08 4.94 2.31
CA SER A 115 -3.12 5.65 1.54
C SER A 115 -3.01 7.17 1.72
N PHE A 116 -3.61 7.94 0.80
CA PHE A 116 -3.77 9.40 0.96
C PHE A 116 -4.53 9.74 2.24
N PHE A 117 -5.51 8.91 2.60
CA PHE A 117 -6.28 9.03 3.82
C PHE A 117 -5.40 8.85 5.07
N VAL A 118 -4.64 7.77 5.17
CA VAL A 118 -3.76 7.53 6.33
C VAL A 118 -2.67 8.59 6.43
N ALA A 119 -2.09 9.02 5.32
CA ALA A 119 -1.08 10.08 5.31
C ALA A 119 -1.66 11.39 5.89
N SER A 120 -2.82 11.81 5.39
CA SER A 120 -3.52 13.02 5.86
C SER A 120 -3.98 12.88 7.32
N LEU A 121 -4.42 11.69 7.73
CA LEU A 121 -4.82 11.42 9.11
C LEU A 121 -3.64 11.58 10.06
N LEU A 122 -2.48 11.02 9.71
CA LEU A 122 -1.27 11.16 10.54
C LEU A 122 -0.81 12.61 10.64
N ASP A 123 -0.94 13.40 9.58
CA ASP A 123 -0.60 14.83 9.60
C ASP A 123 -1.60 15.64 10.43
N GLY A 124 -2.91 15.33 10.30
CA GLY A 124 -3.96 15.94 11.11
C GLY A 124 -3.79 15.66 12.60
N LEU A 125 -3.49 14.41 12.97
CA LEU A 125 -3.25 14.00 14.36
C LEU A 125 -2.01 14.66 14.99
N LYS A 126 -1.01 15.04 14.19
CA LYS A 126 0.19 15.78 14.66
C LYS A 126 -0.01 17.28 14.68
N SER A 127 -1.00 17.78 13.96
CA SER A 127 -1.28 19.21 13.85
C SER A 127 -1.70 19.80 15.19
N GLY A 128 -1.35 21.07 15.43
CA GLY A 128 -1.62 21.71 16.72
C GLY A 128 -0.98 20.97 17.90
N ALA A 129 0.18 20.35 17.70
CA ALA A 129 0.87 19.52 18.70
C ALA A 129 0.05 18.32 19.24
N GLY A 130 -0.96 17.87 18.48
CA GLY A 130 -1.87 16.79 18.89
C GLY A 130 -3.05 17.22 19.74
N GLU A 131 -3.22 18.53 19.96
CA GLU A 131 -4.31 19.08 20.77
C GLU A 131 -5.57 19.40 19.96
N MET A 132 -5.54 19.21 18.65
CA MET A 132 -6.73 19.40 17.80
C MET A 132 -7.80 18.37 18.13
N ASP A 133 -9.04 18.83 18.24
CA ASP A 133 -10.20 17.94 18.43
C ASP A 133 -10.44 17.08 17.18
N LEU A 134 -11.12 15.95 17.39
CA LEU A 134 -11.37 14.96 16.34
C LEU A 134 -12.17 15.54 15.17
N ALA A 135 -13.09 16.49 15.43
CA ALA A 135 -13.84 17.17 14.38
C ALA A 135 -12.92 17.98 13.44
N THR A 136 -11.99 18.75 14.02
CA THR A 136 -11.00 19.54 13.30
C THR A 136 -10.05 18.65 12.51
N VAL A 137 -9.58 17.56 13.13
CA VAL A 137 -8.74 16.55 12.45
C VAL A 137 -9.49 15.95 11.26
N ALA A 138 -10.75 15.55 11.43
CA ALA A 138 -11.55 14.97 10.35
C ALA A 138 -11.79 15.96 9.21
N GLN A 139 -12.07 17.22 9.52
CA GLN A 139 -12.21 18.28 8.52
C GLN A 139 -10.91 18.49 7.72
N TYR A 140 -9.77 18.55 8.41
CA TYR A 140 -8.47 18.64 7.75
C TYR A 140 -8.20 17.45 6.81
N VAL A 141 -8.50 16.24 7.26
CA VAL A 141 -8.34 15.01 6.47
C VAL A 141 -9.23 15.05 5.24
N SER A 142 -10.52 15.38 5.37
CA SER A 142 -11.43 15.46 4.22
C SER A 142 -10.96 16.47 3.17
N GLN A 143 -10.51 17.65 3.59
CA GLN A 143 -9.99 18.67 2.67
C GLN A 143 -8.68 18.22 2.00
N SER A 144 -7.76 17.66 2.78
CA SER A 144 -6.44 17.24 2.30
C SER A 144 -6.52 16.07 1.33
N VAL A 145 -7.32 15.05 1.66
CA VAL A 145 -7.52 13.87 0.80
C VAL A 145 -8.17 14.27 -0.52
N GLY A 146 -9.28 15.01 -0.46
CA GLY A 146 -9.98 15.45 -1.68
C GLY A 146 -9.07 16.25 -2.60
N ALA A 147 -8.32 17.22 -2.05
CA ALA A 147 -7.39 18.04 -2.81
C ALA A 147 -6.22 17.22 -3.39
N GLN A 148 -5.58 16.37 -2.58
CA GLN A 148 -4.41 15.58 -3.02
C GLN A 148 -4.78 14.55 -4.07
N VAL A 149 -5.88 13.81 -3.87
CA VAL A 149 -6.33 12.79 -4.84
C VAL A 149 -6.74 13.44 -6.15
N HIS A 150 -7.41 14.59 -6.10
CA HIS A 150 -7.73 15.36 -7.31
C HIS A 150 -6.47 15.82 -8.04
N ASN A 151 -5.56 16.48 -7.33
CA ASN A 151 -4.37 17.08 -7.95
C ASN A 151 -3.37 16.05 -8.48
N VAL A 152 -3.22 14.90 -7.79
CA VAL A 152 -2.22 13.88 -8.14
C VAL A 152 -2.78 12.85 -9.11
N LEU A 153 -4.04 12.42 -8.92
CA LEU A 153 -4.62 11.32 -9.70
C LEU A 153 -5.72 11.76 -10.67
N GLY A 154 -6.22 12.99 -10.58
CA GLY A 154 -7.40 13.43 -11.34
C GLY A 154 -8.70 12.71 -10.93
N LYS A 155 -8.74 12.13 -9.72
CA LYS A 155 -9.87 11.35 -9.20
C LYS A 155 -10.54 12.06 -8.02
N SER A 156 -11.66 11.54 -7.53
CA SER A 156 -12.29 11.98 -6.28
C SER A 156 -12.13 10.93 -5.20
N GLN A 157 -11.87 11.38 -3.98
CA GLN A 157 -11.96 10.56 -2.78
C GLN A 157 -12.41 11.46 -1.64
N ASP A 158 -13.57 11.14 -1.07
CA ASP A 158 -14.22 11.95 -0.04
C ASP A 158 -14.37 11.12 1.24
N PRO A 159 -13.51 11.33 2.26
CA PRO A 159 -13.63 10.66 3.56
C PRO A 159 -14.94 10.98 4.27
N VAL A 160 -15.45 10.02 5.04
CA VAL A 160 -16.73 10.11 5.76
C VAL A 160 -16.53 9.92 7.25
N LEU A 161 -16.91 10.92 8.04
CA LEU A 161 -17.05 10.77 9.49
C LEU A 161 -18.53 10.57 9.85
N ALA A 162 -18.86 9.36 10.30
CA ALA A 162 -20.16 8.98 10.83
C ALA A 162 -20.09 8.88 12.35
N VAL A 163 -20.92 9.64 13.05
CA VAL A 163 -20.95 9.69 14.53
C VAL A 163 -22.35 9.38 15.00
N PRO A 164 -22.52 8.45 15.96
CA PRO A 164 -23.82 8.14 16.54
C PRO A 164 -24.46 9.39 17.15
N HIS A 165 -25.79 9.47 17.09
CA HIS A 165 -26.51 10.64 17.61
C HIS A 165 -26.29 10.87 19.11
N ASP A 166 -26.05 9.79 19.86
CA ASP A 166 -25.85 9.76 21.31
C ASP A 166 -24.36 9.78 21.75
N ALA A 167 -23.42 9.93 20.82
CA ALA A 167 -21.99 9.89 21.10
C ALA A 167 -21.23 11.09 20.50
N ARG A 168 -21.90 12.23 20.32
CA ARG A 168 -21.35 13.43 19.68
C ARG A 168 -20.16 14.03 20.42
N GLU A 169 -20.03 13.76 21.73
CA GLU A 169 -18.93 14.24 22.57
C GLU A 169 -17.56 13.74 22.09
N ILE A 170 -17.51 12.61 21.36
CA ILE A 170 -16.27 12.08 20.79
C ILE A 170 -15.58 13.10 19.85
N LEU A 171 -16.36 13.99 19.22
CA LEU A 171 -15.87 14.99 18.29
C LEU A 171 -14.96 16.03 18.95
N ALA A 172 -15.15 16.29 20.25
CA ALA A 172 -14.37 17.23 21.02
C ALA A 172 -13.10 16.61 21.64
N ILE A 173 -12.88 15.31 21.48
CA ILE A 173 -11.70 14.64 22.02
C ILE A 173 -10.48 15.03 21.18
N ALA A 174 -9.43 15.50 21.86
CA ALA A 174 -8.11 15.70 21.26
C ALA A 174 -7.32 14.38 21.31
N PRO A 175 -7.15 13.64 20.20
CA PRO A 175 -6.59 12.29 20.24
C PRO A 175 -5.10 12.25 20.64
N GLY A 176 -4.37 13.36 20.45
CA GLY A 176 -2.96 13.49 20.82
C GLY A 176 -2.73 13.95 22.26
N ALA A 177 -3.77 14.28 23.02
CA ALA A 177 -3.64 14.65 24.43
C ALA A 177 -3.28 13.40 25.26
N PRO A 178 -2.11 13.38 25.94
CA PRO A 178 -1.71 12.23 26.75
C PRO A 178 -2.61 12.10 27.97
N VAL A 179 -3.00 10.86 28.30
CA VAL A 179 -3.74 10.52 29.52
C VAL A 179 -2.83 9.77 30.49
N LYS A 180 -3.15 9.74 31.78
CA LYS A 180 -2.30 9.06 32.79
C LYS A 180 -2.07 7.57 32.49
N SER A 181 -2.99 6.94 31.74
CA SER A 181 -2.91 5.56 31.24
C SER A 181 -2.14 5.41 29.91
N SER A 182 -1.75 6.50 29.23
CA SER A 182 -1.14 6.49 27.88
C SER A 182 0.37 6.30 27.88
N HIS A 183 0.94 5.73 28.93
CA HIS A 183 2.30 5.18 28.90
C HIS A 183 2.19 3.68 28.64
N PRO A 184 2.13 3.23 27.38
CA PRO A 184 2.07 1.81 27.09
C PRO A 184 3.42 1.20 27.46
N GLU A 185 3.51 0.55 28.63
CA GLU A 185 4.68 -0.27 28.99
C GLU A 185 4.87 -1.43 27.99
N HIS A 186 3.83 -1.80 27.25
CA HIS A 186 3.80 -2.94 26.34
C HIS A 186 3.02 -2.63 25.06
N VAL A 187 3.61 -1.85 24.14
CA VAL A 187 3.09 -1.75 22.77
C VAL A 187 3.30 -3.10 22.07
N ARG A 188 2.22 -3.83 21.80
CA ARG A 188 2.26 -5.08 21.00
C ARG A 188 1.87 -4.77 19.57
N ILE A 189 2.84 -4.79 18.66
CA ILE A 189 2.59 -4.62 17.22
C ILE A 189 2.45 -6.02 16.61
N GLY A 190 1.24 -6.34 16.15
CA GLY A 190 0.92 -7.58 15.44
C GLY A 190 0.69 -8.82 16.33
N HIS A 191 -0.06 -9.79 15.78
CA HIS A 191 0.10 -11.20 16.16
C HIS A 191 1.28 -11.73 15.32
N PRO A 192 2.23 -12.49 15.89
CA PRO A 192 3.29 -13.09 15.08
C PRO A 192 2.66 -14.11 14.13
N LEU A 193 2.46 -13.71 12.87
CA LEU A 193 1.91 -14.56 11.81
C LEU A 193 2.79 -15.82 11.63
N ASP A 194 4.08 -15.70 11.91
CA ASP A 194 5.08 -16.77 11.92
C ASP A 194 4.76 -17.90 12.91
N LYS A 195 3.93 -17.63 13.93
CA LYS A 195 3.50 -18.61 14.94
C LYS A 195 2.15 -19.25 14.63
N MET A 196 1.57 -18.97 13.46
CA MET A 196 0.35 -19.61 12.99
C MET A 196 0.69 -20.58 11.84
N PRO A 197 0.82 -21.89 12.13
CA PRO A 197 1.27 -22.89 11.14
C PRO A 197 0.40 -22.92 9.89
N GLU A 198 -0.90 -22.70 10.07
CA GLU A 198 -1.90 -22.66 9.00
C GLU A 198 -1.70 -21.47 8.04
N VAL A 199 -1.28 -20.32 8.58
CA VAL A 199 -1.03 -19.10 7.79
C VAL A 199 0.24 -19.25 6.96
N LYS A 200 1.30 -19.85 7.53
CA LYS A 200 2.56 -20.12 6.83
C LYS A 200 2.38 -21.12 5.68
N ALA A 201 1.74 -22.25 5.94
CA ALA A 201 1.48 -23.27 4.91
C ALA A 201 0.66 -22.70 3.73
N ARG A 202 -0.27 -21.79 4.03
CA ARG A 202 -1.13 -21.17 3.03
C ARG A 202 -0.44 -20.05 2.23
N LEU A 203 0.47 -19.29 2.86
CA LEU A 203 1.36 -18.34 2.17
C LEU A 203 2.26 -19.06 1.15
N GLU A 204 2.88 -20.17 1.57
CA GLU A 204 3.73 -20.99 0.71
C GLU A 204 2.94 -21.62 -0.46
N ALA A 205 1.71 -22.08 -0.21
CA ALA A 205 0.82 -22.58 -1.26
C ALA A 205 0.43 -21.49 -2.27
N LYS A 206 0.24 -20.25 -1.81
CA LYS A 206 -0.08 -19.12 -2.69
C LYS A 206 1.11 -18.67 -3.51
N GLU A 207 2.32 -18.68 -2.97
CA GLU A 207 3.53 -18.39 -3.76
C GLU A 207 3.67 -19.40 -4.90
N ARG A 208 3.39 -20.68 -4.63
CA ARG A 208 3.35 -21.73 -5.66
C ARG A 208 2.27 -21.47 -6.71
N LEU A 209 1.05 -21.11 -6.29
CA LEU A 209 -0.04 -20.84 -7.22
C LEU A 209 0.24 -19.59 -8.07
N ARG A 210 0.82 -18.54 -7.48
CA ARG A 210 1.17 -17.30 -8.17
C ARG A 210 2.32 -17.54 -9.16
N ALA A 211 3.29 -18.38 -8.80
CA ALA A 211 4.34 -18.84 -9.71
C ALA A 211 3.75 -19.66 -10.88
N GLN A 212 2.79 -20.56 -10.62
CA GLN A 212 2.10 -21.32 -11.66
C GLN A 212 1.27 -20.43 -12.59
N GLN A 213 0.55 -19.45 -12.07
CA GLN A 213 -0.24 -18.50 -12.86
C GLN A 213 0.64 -17.54 -13.67
N ALA A 214 1.80 -17.14 -13.13
CA ALA A 214 2.79 -16.36 -13.87
C ALA A 214 3.39 -17.19 -15.03
N ALA A 215 3.70 -18.47 -14.78
CA ALA A 215 4.17 -19.39 -15.82
C ALA A 215 3.10 -19.65 -16.89
N ALA A 216 1.83 -19.83 -16.50
CA ALA A 216 0.73 -20.02 -17.44
C ALA A 216 0.49 -18.77 -18.32
N ARG A 217 0.55 -17.56 -17.75
CA ARG A 217 0.44 -16.30 -18.52
C ARG A 217 1.61 -16.10 -19.48
N GLN A 218 2.81 -16.56 -19.13
CA GLN A 218 3.95 -16.57 -20.05
C GLN A 218 3.74 -17.57 -21.19
N ALA A 219 3.18 -18.75 -20.90
CA ALA A 219 2.83 -19.76 -21.91
C ALA A 219 1.69 -19.31 -22.83
N GLU A 220 0.73 -18.53 -22.33
CA GLU A 220 -0.42 -18.01 -23.11
C GLU A 220 -0.05 -16.76 -23.95
N SER A 221 1.02 -16.06 -23.58
CA SER A 221 1.62 -14.97 -24.38
C SER A 221 2.63 -15.45 -25.42
N ALA A 222 2.90 -16.75 -25.47
CA ALA A 222 3.68 -17.34 -26.55
C ALA A 222 2.88 -17.25 -27.87
N PRO A 223 3.51 -16.85 -28.99
CA PRO A 223 2.79 -16.73 -30.26
C PRO A 223 2.20 -18.08 -30.68
N GLU A 224 0.98 -18.07 -31.22
CA GLU A 224 0.34 -19.24 -31.84
C GLU A 224 1.20 -19.72 -33.03
N PRO A 225 1.40 -21.04 -33.24
CA PRO A 225 2.34 -21.53 -34.24
C PRO A 225 1.82 -21.29 -35.66
N GLU A 226 2.54 -20.48 -36.44
CA GLU A 226 2.37 -20.39 -37.89
C GLU A 226 2.82 -21.69 -38.58
N PRO A 227 2.22 -22.06 -39.74
CA PRO A 227 2.54 -23.30 -40.42
C PRO A 227 3.96 -23.28 -41.02
N GLU A 228 4.68 -24.38 -40.80
CA GLU A 228 6.11 -24.61 -41.11
C GLU A 228 6.49 -24.35 -42.57
N PRO A 229 7.68 -23.77 -42.81
CA PRO A 229 8.55 -24.14 -43.91
C PRO A 229 9.80 -24.89 -43.41
N GLU A 230 10.34 -25.68 -44.34
CA GLU A 230 11.36 -26.75 -44.25
C GLU A 230 12.67 -26.44 -43.50
N PRO A 231 13.41 -27.50 -43.07
CA PRO A 231 14.43 -27.41 -42.04
C PRO A 231 15.82 -27.04 -42.57
N GLU A 232 16.48 -26.08 -41.92
CA GLU A 232 17.93 -25.84 -41.99
C GLU A 232 18.47 -25.50 -40.58
N PRO A 233 19.76 -25.76 -40.31
CA PRO A 233 20.19 -26.62 -39.20
C PRO A 233 20.27 -25.95 -37.83
N GLU A 234 20.18 -26.82 -36.83
CA GLU A 234 20.29 -26.65 -35.39
C GLU A 234 21.46 -25.75 -34.95
N ASP A 235 21.12 -24.65 -34.28
CA ASP A 235 21.97 -24.05 -33.24
C ASP A 235 21.13 -24.01 -31.94
N ASP A 236 21.03 -25.18 -31.29
CA ASP A 236 20.59 -25.28 -29.90
C ASP A 236 21.66 -24.62 -29.00
N GLU A 237 21.50 -23.34 -28.68
CA GLU A 237 22.13 -22.76 -27.48
C GLU A 237 21.10 -22.70 -26.36
N ASP A 238 21.26 -23.66 -25.43
CA ASP A 238 20.62 -23.74 -24.12
C ASP A 238 20.26 -22.37 -23.54
N VAL A 239 18.97 -22.14 -23.27
CA VAL A 239 18.53 -21.08 -22.35
C VAL A 239 18.96 -21.52 -20.94
N ALA A 240 20.23 -21.28 -20.64
CA ALA A 240 20.78 -21.52 -19.33
C ALA A 240 20.09 -20.61 -18.30
N ASP A 241 19.88 -21.16 -17.11
CA ASP A 241 19.54 -20.43 -15.90
C ASP A 241 20.71 -19.48 -15.55
N VAL A 242 20.71 -18.30 -16.17
CA VAL A 242 21.79 -17.30 -16.02
C VAL A 242 21.65 -16.60 -14.67
N ASP A 243 22.61 -16.82 -13.78
CA ASP A 243 22.71 -16.08 -12.52
C ASP A 243 23.16 -14.62 -12.77
N PHE A 244 22.21 -13.69 -12.69
CA PHE A 244 22.47 -12.26 -12.80
C PHE A 244 23.08 -11.63 -11.53
N GLY A 245 23.15 -12.35 -10.41
CA GLY A 245 23.60 -11.81 -9.12
C GLY A 245 24.98 -11.14 -9.14
N PRO A 246 26.04 -11.80 -9.64
CA PRO A 246 27.38 -11.21 -9.74
C PRO A 246 27.43 -9.99 -10.66
N TYR A 247 26.68 -10.03 -11.75
CA TYR A 247 26.60 -8.94 -12.72
C TYR A 247 25.92 -7.70 -12.11
N MET A 248 24.78 -7.88 -11.42
CA MET A 248 24.07 -6.79 -10.74
C MET A 248 24.92 -6.12 -9.65
N ALA A 249 25.71 -6.92 -8.92
CA ALA A 249 26.63 -6.38 -7.92
C ALA A 249 27.73 -5.51 -8.54
N LYS A 250 28.26 -5.88 -9.72
CA LYS A 250 29.27 -5.09 -10.43
C LYS A 250 28.65 -3.83 -11.06
N MET A 251 27.52 -3.96 -11.75
CA MET A 251 26.74 -2.84 -12.27
C MET A 251 26.48 -1.79 -11.19
N LYS A 252 26.02 -2.22 -10.00
CA LYS A 252 25.77 -1.32 -8.87
C LYS A 252 27.03 -0.56 -8.45
N ARG A 253 28.18 -1.24 -8.34
CA ARG A 253 29.46 -0.56 -8.01
C ARG A 253 29.86 0.45 -9.08
N ASP A 254 29.72 0.08 -10.35
CA ASP A 254 30.11 0.92 -11.48
C ASP A 254 29.26 2.19 -11.59
N ILE A 255 27.94 2.09 -11.34
CA ILE A 255 27.03 3.23 -11.29
C ILE A 255 27.30 4.09 -10.05
N GLN A 256 27.51 3.48 -8.88
CA GLN A 256 27.79 4.21 -7.64
C GLN A 256 29.13 4.98 -7.70
N ALA A 257 30.17 4.40 -8.31
CA ALA A 257 31.48 5.04 -8.43
C ALA A 257 31.44 6.34 -9.27
N ARG A 258 30.46 6.47 -10.16
CA ARG A 258 30.31 7.61 -11.07
C ARG A 258 29.27 8.62 -10.58
N TRP A 259 28.53 8.31 -9.52
CA TRP A 259 27.53 9.20 -8.97
C TRP A 259 28.14 10.16 -7.95
N THR A 260 28.02 11.47 -8.22
CA THR A 260 28.47 12.52 -7.31
C THR A 260 27.25 13.32 -6.83
N PRO A 261 26.60 12.92 -5.71
CA PRO A 261 25.46 13.66 -5.19
C PRO A 261 25.91 15.03 -4.67
N PRO A 262 25.13 16.11 -4.91
CA PRO A 262 25.50 17.44 -4.43
C PRO A 262 25.52 17.53 -2.90
N LYS A 263 26.48 18.28 -2.32
CA LYS A 263 26.68 18.39 -0.87
C LYS A 263 25.57 19.24 -0.22
N GLY A 264 25.08 18.81 0.95
CA GLY A 264 24.17 19.60 1.80
C GLY A 264 22.75 19.03 1.95
N PHE A 265 22.44 17.86 1.37
CA PHE A 265 21.10 17.28 1.43
C PHE A 265 21.00 16.13 2.44
N ASN A 266 19.95 16.16 3.26
CA ASN A 266 19.54 15.05 4.11
C ASN A 266 18.87 13.98 3.23
N GLN A 267 19.23 12.70 3.45
CA GLN A 267 18.80 11.47 2.77
C GLN A 267 17.67 11.64 1.74
N LYS A 268 18.00 11.45 0.46
CA LYS A 268 17.04 11.43 -0.65
C LYS A 268 17.25 10.16 -1.49
N THR A 269 16.15 9.64 -2.02
CA THR A 269 16.14 8.49 -2.92
C THR A 269 15.70 8.92 -4.32
N VAL A 270 16.36 8.39 -5.36
CA VAL A 270 15.93 8.53 -6.77
C VAL A 270 15.77 7.13 -7.34
N VAL A 271 14.66 6.84 -8.02
CA VAL A 271 14.46 5.58 -8.74
C VAL A 271 14.51 5.84 -10.24
N ALA A 272 15.42 5.16 -10.92
CA ALA A 272 15.54 5.19 -12.37
C ALA A 272 15.24 3.83 -12.98
N VAL A 273 14.68 3.83 -14.19
CA VAL A 273 14.50 2.64 -15.04
C VAL A 273 15.28 2.85 -16.32
N PHE A 274 16.04 1.84 -16.74
CA PHE A 274 16.81 1.85 -17.99
C PHE A 274 17.01 0.41 -18.49
N SER A 275 17.35 0.25 -19.76
CA SER A 275 17.66 -1.06 -20.34
C SER A 275 19.15 -1.18 -20.64
N ILE A 276 19.73 -2.37 -20.45
CA ILE A 276 21.12 -2.68 -20.83
C ILE A 276 21.08 -3.66 -22.00
N THR A 277 21.76 -3.33 -23.09
CA THR A 277 21.91 -4.22 -24.26
C THR A 277 23.06 -5.21 -24.05
N ARG A 278 23.17 -6.25 -24.90
CA ARG A 278 24.18 -7.32 -24.77
C ARG A 278 25.63 -6.82 -24.71
N ASP A 279 25.93 -5.69 -25.36
CA ASP A 279 27.22 -5.00 -25.36
C ASP A 279 27.46 -4.09 -24.13
N GLY A 280 26.53 -4.08 -23.16
CA GLY A 280 26.64 -3.32 -21.92
C GLY A 280 26.15 -1.86 -22.03
N LYS A 281 25.63 -1.43 -23.18
CA LYS A 281 25.15 -0.06 -23.37
C LYS A 281 23.84 0.18 -22.64
N ILE A 282 23.78 1.29 -21.90
CA ILE A 282 22.54 1.76 -21.27
C ILE A 282 21.71 2.53 -22.30
N VAL A 283 20.45 2.14 -22.46
CA VAL A 283 19.45 2.78 -23.34
C VAL A 283 18.18 3.14 -22.56
N ASP A 284 17.49 4.17 -23.03
CA ASP A 284 16.23 4.69 -22.48
C ASP A 284 16.22 4.96 -20.96
N PRO A 285 17.22 5.67 -20.39
CA PRO A 285 17.19 6.00 -18.97
C PRO A 285 16.09 7.03 -18.66
N ALA A 286 15.21 6.68 -17.74
CA ALA A 286 14.12 7.53 -17.25
C ALA A 286 14.03 7.50 -15.72
N ILE A 287 13.68 8.63 -15.11
CA ILE A 287 13.40 8.71 -13.67
C ILE A 287 11.92 8.41 -13.48
N VAL A 288 11.63 7.40 -12.66
CA VAL A 288 10.26 6.97 -12.36
C VAL A 288 9.79 7.44 -10.98
N ASP A 289 10.73 7.78 -10.09
CA ASP A 289 10.47 8.38 -8.79
C ASP A 289 11.60 9.37 -8.47
N GLY A 290 11.26 10.66 -8.46
CA GLY A 290 12.21 11.75 -8.26
C GLY A 290 12.42 12.04 -6.78
N SER A 291 13.57 12.60 -6.44
CA SER A 291 13.93 12.97 -5.06
C SER A 291 13.24 14.24 -4.54
N GLY A 292 12.36 14.84 -5.34
CA GLY A 292 11.77 16.15 -5.08
C GLY A 292 12.74 17.33 -5.26
N ASP A 293 13.94 17.10 -5.80
CA ASP A 293 14.88 18.15 -6.19
C ASP A 293 15.51 17.86 -7.57
N PRO A 294 15.27 18.73 -8.57
CA PRO A 294 15.78 18.54 -9.92
C PRO A 294 17.31 18.37 -10.01
N LYS A 295 18.09 18.94 -9.09
CA LYS A 295 19.56 18.84 -9.11
C LYS A 295 20.05 17.44 -8.75
N VAL A 296 19.37 16.79 -7.81
CA VAL A 296 19.70 15.42 -7.38
C VAL A 296 19.26 14.43 -8.46
N ASP A 297 18.07 14.64 -9.04
CA ASP A 297 17.54 13.84 -10.14
C ASP A 297 18.45 13.92 -11.38
N GLN A 298 18.91 15.13 -11.72
CA GLN A 298 19.87 15.36 -12.79
C GLN A 298 21.20 14.63 -12.53
N SER A 299 21.72 14.66 -11.29
CA SER A 299 22.97 13.95 -10.95
C SER A 299 22.85 12.43 -11.12
N ALA A 300 21.68 11.85 -10.85
CA ALA A 300 21.41 10.43 -11.04
C ALA A 300 21.37 10.08 -12.54
N MET A 301 20.75 10.92 -13.36
CA MET A 301 20.71 10.76 -14.82
C MET A 301 22.12 10.87 -15.44
N GLU A 302 22.94 11.79 -14.94
CA GLU A 302 24.34 11.95 -15.36
C GLU A 302 25.19 10.73 -14.99
N ALA A 303 24.98 10.16 -13.79
CA ALA A 303 25.66 8.94 -13.37
C ALA A 303 25.34 7.73 -14.28
N LEU A 304 24.08 7.56 -14.70
CA LEU A 304 23.70 6.52 -15.65
C LEU A 304 24.34 6.72 -17.03
N LYS A 305 24.38 7.95 -17.52
CA LYS A 305 25.05 8.27 -18.80
C LYS A 305 26.56 8.02 -18.72
N ALA A 306 27.20 8.42 -17.63
CA ALA A 306 28.63 8.21 -17.40
C ALA A 306 29.01 6.74 -17.19
N ALA A 307 28.07 5.93 -16.70
CA ALA A 307 28.25 4.50 -16.50
C ALA A 307 28.11 3.68 -17.79
N SER A 308 27.62 4.29 -18.88
CA SER A 308 27.51 3.64 -20.18
C SER A 308 28.82 3.73 -20.98
N PRO A 309 29.34 2.64 -21.56
CA PRO A 309 28.85 1.26 -21.43
C PRO A 309 29.30 0.60 -20.12
N LEU A 310 28.44 -0.26 -19.59
CA LEU A 310 28.74 -1.23 -18.53
C LEU A 310 29.41 -2.48 -19.13
N ASP A 311 29.71 -3.47 -18.30
CA ASP A 311 30.16 -4.76 -18.80
C ASP A 311 29.09 -5.42 -19.68
N PRO A 312 29.49 -6.25 -20.66
CA PRO A 312 28.56 -7.05 -21.44
C PRO A 312 27.69 -7.95 -20.55
N LEU A 313 26.46 -8.19 -20.98
CA LEU A 313 25.56 -9.09 -20.26
C LEU A 313 26.16 -10.51 -20.19
N PRO A 314 25.89 -11.28 -19.11
CA PRO A 314 26.38 -12.65 -18.99
C PRO A 314 25.94 -13.52 -20.19
N LYS A 315 26.78 -14.48 -20.58
CA LYS A 315 26.46 -15.42 -21.66
C LYS A 315 25.13 -16.14 -21.36
N GLY A 316 24.26 -16.27 -22.37
CA GLY A 316 22.90 -16.80 -22.22
C GLY A 316 21.84 -15.74 -21.90
N SER A 317 22.21 -14.46 -21.70
CA SER A 317 21.25 -13.39 -21.45
C SER A 317 20.45 -13.01 -22.70
N PRO A 318 19.18 -12.58 -22.55
CA PRO A 318 18.40 -12.01 -23.64
C PRO A 318 19.07 -10.76 -24.24
N PRO A 319 18.67 -10.31 -25.45
CA PRO A 319 19.32 -9.19 -26.15
C PRO A 319 19.36 -7.87 -25.37
N TYR A 320 18.40 -7.66 -24.46
CA TYR A 320 18.36 -6.54 -23.55
C TYR A 320 17.76 -6.97 -22.19
N VAL A 321 18.16 -6.29 -21.11
CA VAL A 321 17.63 -6.48 -19.76
C VAL A 321 17.20 -5.13 -19.19
N GLN A 322 15.93 -5.00 -18.77
CA GLN A 322 15.43 -3.79 -18.11
C GLN A 322 15.75 -3.83 -16.61
N ILE A 323 16.29 -2.72 -16.09
CA ILE A 323 16.73 -2.57 -14.70
C ILE A 323 15.97 -1.43 -14.05
N ARG A 324 15.44 -1.67 -12.84
CA ARG A 324 14.97 -0.65 -11.92
C ARG A 324 16.02 -0.43 -10.83
N TYR A 325 16.61 0.74 -10.80
CA TYR A 325 17.74 1.07 -9.93
C TYR A 325 17.39 2.16 -8.91
N LEU A 326 17.70 1.91 -7.63
CA LEU A 326 17.51 2.86 -6.53
C LEU A 326 18.84 3.51 -6.17
N PHE A 327 18.92 4.83 -6.33
CA PHE A 327 19.98 5.66 -5.78
C PHE A 327 19.67 5.97 -4.32
N ASP A 328 20.34 5.31 -3.38
CA ASP A 328 20.27 5.58 -1.93
C ASP A 328 21.58 6.24 -1.48
N TRP A 329 21.50 7.48 -0.99
CA TRP A 329 22.62 8.20 -0.39
C TRP A 329 22.40 8.44 1.10
N LYS A 330 23.27 7.86 1.92
CA LYS A 330 23.36 8.12 3.36
C LYS A 330 24.67 8.85 3.63
N VAL A 331 24.59 10.10 4.09
CA VAL A 331 25.76 10.80 4.65
C VAL A 331 26.17 10.06 5.92
N SER A 332 27.34 9.41 5.91
CA SER A 332 27.97 8.96 7.14
C SER A 332 28.40 10.19 7.94
N LYS A 333 27.84 10.37 9.14
CA LYS A 333 28.36 11.33 10.11
C LYS A 333 29.77 10.86 10.49
N ASN A 334 30.79 11.62 10.08
CA ASN A 334 32.03 11.69 10.84
C ASN A 334 31.82 12.64 12.02
#